data_AF-A0A2A2L9G0-F1
#
_entry.id   AF-A0A2A2L9G0-F1
#
_cell.length_a   1.000
_cell.length_b   1.000
_cell.length_c   1.000
_cell.angle_alpha   90.00
_cell.angle_beta   90.00
_cell.angle_gamma   90.00
#
_symmetry.space_group_name_H-M   'P 1'
#
loop_
_entity.id
_entity.type
_entity.pdbx_description
1 polymer ?
#
loop_
_entity_poly.entity_id
_entity_poly.type
_entity_poly.pdbx_seq_one_letter_code
_entity_poly.pdbx_strand_id
1 'polypeptide(L)'
;MLLLASGSVTCCPPAFAIRLEPSPIPLSRTDHTEPISFGDLTSAGNCHAECDGGCTESQSATTCFKCKHLTQTLRNKAGNGFKCVSHCDDTYYLEDDKCKMCSKNCHTCSQAELCETCPGSQLLVDFEHPHKFDHGKCVDKCPEGLIPDYETNLLQAKCILREDKCGPGYFINTVGKCSNCDNACETCAGPGPMSCIQCAKGYGNRSVGYCRPCCVTGEAQMGTMNVSCEDCSPNAHYPDRSRPHSSFFFSFAWVLVVATVFLLFGCLFYYCTKEETSGAVYTPLPHYNSETDRVHLMEASDSDEEDRIYDKDIMLRDL
;
A
#
# COMPACT_ATOMS: atom_id res chain seq x y z
N MET A 1 -24.96 68.56 5.06
CA MET A 1 -23.72 69.21 5.53
C MET A 1 -22.65 68.88 4.50
N LEU A 2 -22.38 69.63 3.42
CA LEU A 2 -22.16 71.08 3.30
C LEU A 2 -21.31 71.63 4.43
N LEU A 3 -20.02 71.85 4.15
CA LEU A 3 -19.28 73.02 4.60
C LEU A 3 -18.22 73.38 3.54
N LEU A 4 -18.31 74.62 3.09
CA LEU A 4 -17.46 75.37 2.18
C LEU A 4 -16.44 76.19 2.99
N ALA A 5 -15.25 76.45 2.43
CA ALA A 5 -14.48 77.70 2.57
C ALA A 5 -13.25 77.60 1.62
N SER A 6 -12.93 78.41 0.60
CA SER A 6 -13.07 79.83 0.19
C SER A 6 -12.06 80.83 0.79
N GLY A 7 -11.19 81.38 -0.08
CA GLY A 7 -10.47 82.67 0.00
C GLY A 7 -9.09 82.64 0.67
N SER A 8 -8.01 83.32 0.24
CA SER A 8 -7.75 84.46 -0.69
C SER A 8 -6.21 84.65 -0.74
N VAL A 9 -5.51 84.66 -1.88
CA VAL A 9 -5.15 85.76 -2.81
C VAL A 9 -4.59 87.06 -2.18
N THR A 10 -3.28 87.32 -2.43
CA THR A 10 -2.61 88.63 -2.72
C THR A 10 -1.09 88.36 -2.82
N CYS A 11 -0.20 89.05 -3.55
CA CYS A 11 -0.18 89.78 -4.84
C CYS A 11 1.33 90.04 -5.15
N CYS A 12 1.73 89.81 -6.42
CA CYS A 12 2.85 90.28 -7.30
C CYS A 12 3.77 91.48 -6.88
N PRO A 13 4.93 91.83 -7.56
CA PRO A 13 5.41 91.45 -8.92
C PRO A 13 6.99 91.32 -9.05
N PRO A 14 7.71 91.62 -10.18
CA PRO A 14 8.33 90.62 -11.06
C PRO A 14 9.83 90.85 -11.42
N ALA A 15 10.47 89.86 -12.06
CA ALA A 15 11.62 89.95 -13.01
C ALA A 15 12.29 88.56 -13.06
N PHE A 16 12.75 87.99 -14.16
CA PHE A 16 12.96 88.40 -15.54
C PHE A 16 12.99 87.12 -16.39
N ALA A 17 12.72 87.27 -17.69
CA ALA A 17 12.74 86.22 -18.72
C ALA A 17 14.05 85.39 -18.70
N ILE A 18 14.08 84.15 -19.20
CA ILE A 18 14.23 83.85 -20.64
C ILE A 18 13.61 82.49 -20.97
N ARG A 19 12.86 82.50 -22.07
CA ARG A 19 12.16 81.42 -22.75
C ARG A 19 13.08 80.78 -23.78
N LEU A 20 13.30 79.47 -23.76
CA LEU A 20 13.66 78.65 -24.93
C LEU A 20 13.24 77.17 -24.73
N GLU A 21 12.31 76.72 -25.57
CA GLU A 21 12.01 75.32 -25.94
C GLU A 21 11.65 75.37 -27.45
N PRO A 22 11.67 74.26 -28.22
CA PRO A 22 12.34 72.97 -28.04
C PRO A 22 12.96 72.39 -29.36
N SER A 23 13.42 71.13 -29.29
CA SER A 23 13.63 70.10 -30.35
C SER A 23 15.07 69.80 -30.83
N PRO A 24 15.39 68.55 -31.26
CA PRO A 24 14.98 67.24 -30.73
C PRO A 24 16.16 66.29 -30.44
N ILE A 25 15.87 65.26 -29.62
CA ILE A 25 16.69 64.06 -29.34
C ILE A 25 16.82 63.23 -30.64
N PRO A 26 17.99 62.68 -30.96
CA PRO A 26 18.17 61.23 -30.72
C PRO A 26 19.61 60.84 -30.34
N LEU A 27 19.76 59.93 -29.37
CA LEU A 27 20.51 58.67 -29.53
C LEU A 27 20.72 58.00 -28.17
N SER A 28 20.01 56.89 -28.01
CA SER A 28 20.49 55.61 -27.48
C SER A 28 21.48 55.68 -26.32
N ARG A 29 20.96 55.66 -25.10
CA ARG A 29 21.69 55.12 -23.96
C ARG A 29 21.35 53.65 -23.85
N THR A 30 22.13 52.81 -24.52
CA THR A 30 22.21 51.39 -24.18
C THR A 30 22.71 51.31 -22.75
N ASP A 31 21.87 50.76 -21.88
CA ASP A 31 22.26 50.36 -20.53
C ASP A 31 23.16 49.13 -20.67
N HIS A 32 24.44 49.37 -20.94
CA HIS A 32 25.46 48.35 -20.84
C HIS A 32 25.75 48.15 -19.36
N THR A 33 25.06 47.19 -18.75
CA THR A 33 25.51 46.56 -17.52
C THR A 33 26.91 46.00 -17.77
N GLU A 34 27.92 46.58 -17.12
CA GLU A 34 29.30 46.11 -17.19
C GLU A 34 29.39 44.65 -16.72
N PRO A 35 30.15 43.79 -17.41
CA PRO A 35 30.32 42.41 -17.00
C PRO A 35 31.12 42.38 -15.68
N ILE A 36 30.54 41.74 -14.67
CA ILE A 36 31.15 41.52 -13.36
C ILE A 36 32.40 40.64 -13.57
N SER A 37 33.58 41.25 -13.48
CA SER A 37 34.87 40.55 -13.64
C SER A 37 35.27 39.86 -12.34
N PHE A 38 34.95 38.57 -12.23
CA PHE A 38 35.73 37.63 -11.42
C PHE A 38 36.81 37.07 -12.35
N GLY A 39 38.08 37.20 -11.97
CA GLY A 39 39.27 36.94 -12.80
C GLY A 39 39.06 36.05 -14.04
N ASP A 40 39.22 36.66 -15.21
CA ASP A 40 39.32 36.06 -16.56
C ASP A 40 38.11 35.32 -17.17
N LEU A 41 36.88 35.59 -16.74
CA LEU A 41 35.68 35.10 -17.44
C LEU A 41 34.95 36.25 -18.15
N THR A 42 35.07 36.31 -19.49
CA THR A 42 34.27 37.21 -20.32
C THR A 42 32.94 36.54 -20.69
N SER A 43 31.82 37.23 -20.47
CA SER A 43 30.51 36.72 -20.88
C SER A 43 30.36 36.78 -22.39
N ALA A 44 29.84 35.71 -22.99
CA ALA A 44 29.36 35.73 -24.36
C ALA A 44 28.16 36.68 -24.50
N GLY A 45 27.94 37.21 -25.71
CA GLY A 45 26.75 37.98 -26.05
C GLY A 45 25.52 37.10 -26.31
N ASN A 46 24.31 37.64 -26.17
CA ASN A 46 23.04 36.93 -26.41
C ASN A 46 22.88 35.66 -25.56
N CYS A 47 23.02 35.77 -24.24
CA CYS A 47 22.78 34.67 -23.32
C CYS A 47 21.31 34.19 -23.31
N HIS A 48 21.08 32.97 -22.84
CA HIS A 48 19.73 32.43 -22.65
C HIS A 48 18.95 33.27 -21.63
N ALA A 49 17.62 33.39 -21.80
CA ALA A 49 16.76 34.24 -20.97
C ALA A 49 16.73 33.83 -19.48
N GLU A 50 17.08 32.57 -19.20
CA GLU A 50 17.18 32.01 -17.85
C GLU A 50 18.56 32.20 -17.19
N CYS A 51 19.55 32.77 -17.90
CA CYS A 51 20.86 33.09 -17.32
C CYS A 51 20.81 34.43 -16.57
N ASP A 52 21.44 34.47 -15.39
CA ASP A 52 21.70 35.66 -14.60
C ASP A 52 23.22 35.85 -14.45
N GLY A 53 23.72 37.07 -14.65
CA GLY A 53 25.16 37.38 -14.49
C GLY A 53 26.11 36.91 -15.60
N GLY A 54 25.60 36.38 -16.72
CA GLY A 54 26.40 36.06 -17.91
C GLY A 54 26.44 34.57 -18.29
N CYS A 55 27.08 34.26 -19.42
CA CYS A 55 27.17 32.91 -19.98
C CYS A 55 28.48 32.67 -20.73
N THR A 56 28.89 31.40 -20.85
CA THR A 56 30.04 30.99 -21.67
C THR A 56 29.68 30.83 -23.16
N GLU A 57 28.48 30.32 -23.47
CA GLU A 57 27.98 30.14 -24.85
C GLU A 57 26.67 30.91 -25.05
N SER A 58 26.52 31.52 -26.22
CA SER A 58 25.31 32.26 -26.61
C SER A 58 24.10 31.32 -26.74
N GLN A 59 22.92 31.77 -26.30
CA GLN A 59 21.62 31.08 -26.39
C GLN A 59 21.53 29.69 -25.69
N SER A 60 22.51 29.29 -24.87
CA SER A 60 22.49 28.02 -24.15
C SER A 60 22.09 28.18 -22.69
N ALA A 61 21.07 27.44 -22.26
CA ALA A 61 20.61 27.40 -20.87
C ALA A 61 21.52 26.56 -19.94
N THR A 62 22.54 25.90 -20.49
CA THR A 62 23.43 24.97 -19.76
C THR A 62 24.82 25.54 -19.48
N THR A 63 25.07 26.76 -19.95
CA THR A 63 26.36 27.47 -19.86
C THR A 63 26.22 28.82 -19.19
N CYS A 64 25.19 29.00 -18.36
CA CYS A 64 25.02 30.19 -17.54
C CYS A 64 26.00 30.18 -16.38
N PHE A 65 26.46 31.35 -15.92
CA PHE A 65 27.23 31.44 -14.67
C PHE A 65 26.34 31.26 -13.44
N LYS A 66 25.11 31.78 -13.51
CA LYS A 66 24.06 31.63 -12.49
C LYS A 66 22.69 31.57 -13.16
N CYS A 67 21.73 30.88 -12.54
CA CYS A 67 20.35 30.84 -13.02
C CYS A 67 19.52 31.97 -12.42
N LYS A 68 18.57 32.45 -13.22
CA LYS A 68 17.57 33.45 -12.81
C LYS A 68 16.50 32.85 -11.89
N HIS A 69 15.99 31.65 -12.23
CA HIS A 69 14.94 30.96 -11.47
C HIS A 69 15.50 29.66 -10.86
N LEU A 70 15.40 28.52 -11.56
CA LEU A 70 15.71 27.21 -11.01
C LEU A 70 16.98 26.62 -11.63
N THR A 71 17.65 25.79 -10.84
CA THR A 71 18.81 25.00 -11.29
C THR A 71 18.44 23.53 -11.41
N GLN A 72 18.61 22.93 -12.59
CA GLN A 72 18.33 21.52 -12.84
C GLN A 72 19.61 20.74 -13.10
N THR A 73 19.80 19.66 -12.32
CA THR A 73 21.01 18.82 -12.39
C THR A 73 21.01 17.91 -13.62
N LEU A 74 22.12 17.89 -14.38
CA LEU A 74 22.23 17.08 -15.59
C LEU A 74 22.87 15.72 -15.31
N ARG A 75 22.21 14.65 -15.75
CA ARG A 75 22.65 13.26 -15.53
C ARG A 75 23.93 12.86 -16.29
N ASN A 76 24.19 13.50 -17.42
CA ASN A 76 25.22 13.07 -18.39
C ASN A 76 26.55 13.82 -18.28
N LYS A 77 26.68 14.82 -17.40
CA LYS A 77 27.86 15.71 -17.35
C LYS A 77 28.55 15.66 -15.98
N ALA A 78 29.13 14.49 -15.66
CA ALA A 78 30.10 14.25 -14.58
C ALA A 78 29.84 15.02 -13.25
N GLY A 79 28.58 15.17 -12.84
CA GLY A 79 28.19 15.80 -11.59
C GLY A 79 28.26 17.34 -11.51
N ASN A 80 28.85 18.03 -12.50
CA ASN A 80 29.12 19.47 -12.40
C ASN A 80 28.29 20.34 -13.37
N GLY A 81 27.46 19.73 -14.22
CA GLY A 81 26.61 20.46 -15.16
C GLY A 81 25.21 20.74 -14.61
N PHE A 82 24.72 21.97 -14.79
CA PHE A 82 23.33 22.34 -14.54
C PHE A 82 22.70 22.99 -15.78
N LYS A 83 21.36 22.98 -15.83
CA LYS A 83 20.53 23.68 -16.80
C LYS A 83 19.66 24.68 -16.04
N CYS A 84 19.60 25.92 -16.50
CA CYS A 84 18.68 26.91 -15.95
C CYS A 84 17.30 26.74 -16.57
N VAL A 85 16.27 26.65 -15.74
CA VAL A 85 14.88 26.43 -16.15
C VAL A 85 13.94 27.33 -15.34
N SER A 86 12.79 27.66 -15.92
CA SER A 86 11.71 28.39 -15.24
C SER A 86 10.86 27.46 -14.36
N HIS A 87 10.70 26.21 -14.79
CA HIS A 87 10.02 25.12 -14.08
C HIS A 87 10.83 23.84 -14.23
N CYS A 88 10.75 22.93 -13.26
CA CYS A 88 11.42 21.64 -13.35
C CYS A 88 10.81 20.81 -14.49
N ASP A 89 11.67 20.22 -15.33
CA ASP A 89 11.22 19.27 -16.36
C ASP A 89 10.61 18.01 -15.69
N ASP A 90 9.81 17.25 -16.45
CA ASP A 90 9.35 15.92 -16.02
C ASP A 90 10.54 15.06 -15.58
N THR A 91 10.32 14.12 -14.65
CA THR A 91 11.35 13.34 -13.93
C THR A 91 12.18 14.12 -12.91
N TYR A 92 11.84 15.38 -12.65
CA TYR A 92 12.40 16.17 -11.57
C TYR A 92 11.30 16.72 -10.65
N TYR A 93 11.63 16.86 -9.37
CA TYR A 93 10.81 17.53 -8.38
C TYR A 93 11.55 18.76 -7.83
N LEU A 94 10.77 19.76 -7.42
CA LEU A 94 11.31 21.00 -6.88
C LEU A 94 11.66 20.80 -5.41
N GLU A 95 12.90 21.06 -5.05
CA GLU A 95 13.35 21.16 -3.66
C GLU A 95 14.13 22.47 -3.50
N ASP A 96 13.54 23.41 -2.77
CA ASP A 96 13.98 24.80 -2.69
C ASP A 96 14.04 25.46 -4.09
N ASP A 97 15.23 25.82 -4.58
CA ASP A 97 15.47 26.38 -5.93
C ASP A 97 16.20 25.39 -6.86
N LYS A 98 16.20 24.10 -6.49
CA LYS A 98 16.91 23.04 -7.19
C LYS A 98 15.93 21.97 -7.67
N CYS A 99 15.98 21.65 -8.95
CA CYS A 99 15.28 20.52 -9.51
C CYS A 99 16.11 19.26 -9.25
N LYS A 100 15.62 18.41 -8.35
CA LYS A 100 16.21 17.11 -8.04
C LYS A 100 15.50 16.02 -8.80
N MET A 101 16.22 14.95 -9.11
CA MET A 101 15.71 13.88 -9.96
C MET A 101 14.80 12.94 -9.17
N CYS A 102 13.69 12.53 -9.79
CA CYS A 102 12.83 11.45 -9.32
C CYS A 102 13.55 10.10 -9.36
N SER A 103 13.05 9.14 -8.60
CA SER A 103 13.40 7.73 -8.76
C SER A 103 13.05 7.25 -10.16
N LYS A 104 13.79 6.26 -10.65
CA LYS A 104 13.64 5.72 -12.01
C LYS A 104 12.28 5.06 -12.26
N ASN A 105 11.55 4.77 -11.19
CA ASN A 105 10.24 4.15 -11.23
C ASN A 105 9.10 5.19 -11.35
N CYS A 106 9.41 6.47 -11.33
CA CYS A 106 8.44 7.56 -11.49
C CYS A 106 8.62 8.27 -12.83
N HIS A 107 7.53 8.74 -13.41
CA HIS A 107 7.58 9.68 -14.52
C HIS A 107 7.59 11.13 -14.00
N THR A 108 6.62 11.49 -13.16
CA THR A 108 6.64 12.72 -12.34
C THR A 108 6.56 12.34 -10.87
N CYS A 109 7.11 13.19 -10.00
CA CYS A 109 7.15 12.92 -8.56
C CYS A 109 7.11 14.22 -7.77
N SER A 110 6.59 14.14 -6.55
CA SER A 110 6.65 15.23 -5.57
C SER A 110 7.87 15.10 -4.64
N GLN A 111 8.38 13.88 -4.48
CA GLN A 111 9.61 13.55 -3.78
C GLN A 111 10.32 12.41 -4.51
N ALA A 112 11.60 12.18 -4.19
CA ALA A 112 12.42 11.17 -4.86
C ALA A 112 11.72 9.81 -5.05
N GLU A 113 11.03 9.28 -4.04
CA GLU A 113 10.33 7.98 -4.11
C GLU A 113 8.80 8.08 -4.10
N LEU A 114 8.24 9.29 -4.21
CA LEU A 114 6.80 9.52 -4.20
C LEU A 114 6.32 9.97 -5.58
N CYS A 115 5.89 9.01 -6.39
CA CYS A 115 5.46 9.26 -7.77
C CYS A 115 4.07 9.92 -7.79
N GLU A 116 3.89 10.85 -8.71
CA GLU A 116 2.58 11.41 -9.09
C GLU A 116 2.05 10.78 -10.38
N THR A 117 2.96 10.43 -11.29
CA THR A 117 2.65 9.67 -12.50
C THR A 117 3.67 8.57 -12.72
N CYS A 118 3.23 7.49 -13.36
CA CYS A 118 4.04 6.31 -13.59
C CYS A 118 4.54 6.24 -15.02
N PRO A 119 5.71 5.65 -15.25
CA PRO A 119 6.21 5.42 -16.59
C PRO A 119 5.39 4.33 -17.29
N GLY A 120 4.99 4.60 -18.54
CA GLY A 120 4.31 3.62 -19.39
C GLY A 120 2.88 3.30 -18.93
N SER A 121 2.54 2.01 -18.89
CA SER A 121 1.19 1.53 -18.54
C SER A 121 1.08 1.01 -17.10
N GLN A 122 1.99 1.43 -16.22
CA GLN A 122 1.97 1.05 -14.81
C GLN A 122 0.82 1.74 -14.06
N LEU A 123 0.38 1.14 -12.96
CA LEU A 123 -0.67 1.65 -12.09
C LEU A 123 -0.05 2.38 -10.90
N LEU A 124 -0.59 3.56 -10.57
CA LEU A 124 -0.19 4.33 -9.39
C LEU A 124 -0.99 3.88 -8.17
N VAL A 125 -0.33 3.56 -7.06
CA VAL A 125 -1.00 3.23 -5.79
C VAL A 125 -1.42 4.53 -5.09
N ASP A 126 -2.73 4.80 -5.07
CA ASP A 126 -3.35 6.02 -4.54
C ASP A 126 -4.16 5.71 -3.27
N PHE A 127 -3.50 5.12 -2.27
CA PHE A 127 -4.12 4.91 -0.96
C PHE A 127 -3.11 4.98 0.18
N GLU A 128 -3.41 5.84 1.15
CA GLU A 128 -2.67 5.93 2.42
C GLU A 128 -3.15 4.83 3.38
N HIS A 129 -2.44 3.69 3.40
CA HIS A 129 -2.65 2.69 4.44
C HIS A 129 -2.02 3.17 5.76
N PRO A 130 -2.74 3.14 6.90
CA PRO A 130 -2.23 3.56 8.22
C PRO A 130 -0.98 2.81 8.73
N HIS A 131 -0.50 1.78 8.03
CA HIS A 131 0.67 0.98 8.40
C HIS A 131 1.58 0.62 7.22
N LYS A 132 1.33 1.13 6.01
CA LYS A 132 2.10 0.77 4.81
C LYS A 132 2.30 2.00 3.91
N PHE A 133 3.54 2.49 3.85
CA PHE A 133 3.96 3.61 2.99
C PHE A 133 4.11 3.17 1.52
N ASP A 134 3.05 2.61 0.95
CA ASP A 134 3.02 2.20 -0.46
C ASP A 134 2.33 3.23 -1.36
N HIS A 135 1.86 4.35 -0.79
CA HIS A 135 1.31 5.46 -1.57
C HIS A 135 2.37 6.03 -2.51
N GLY A 136 1.94 6.41 -3.72
CA GLY A 136 2.79 6.95 -4.77
C GLY A 136 3.83 5.98 -5.34
N LYS A 137 3.61 4.66 -5.21
CA LYS A 137 4.40 3.64 -5.90
C LYS A 137 3.74 3.23 -7.21
N CYS A 138 4.57 2.98 -8.22
CA CYS A 138 4.16 2.45 -9.51
C CYS A 138 4.30 0.93 -9.56
N VAL A 139 3.23 0.23 -9.96
CA VAL A 139 3.16 -1.24 -9.99
C VAL A 139 2.49 -1.73 -11.27
N ASP A 140 2.89 -2.89 -11.79
CA ASP A 140 2.22 -3.48 -12.96
C ASP A 140 0.87 -4.11 -12.62
N LYS A 141 0.69 -4.54 -11.36
CA LYS A 141 -0.55 -5.15 -10.85
C LYS A 141 -0.85 -4.63 -9.46
N CYS A 142 -2.12 -4.32 -9.20
CA CYS A 142 -2.55 -3.86 -7.89
C CYS A 142 -2.33 -4.92 -6.79
N PRO A 143 -1.88 -4.51 -5.59
CA PRO A 143 -1.77 -5.38 -4.43
C PRO A 143 -3.14 -5.97 -4.01
N GLU A 144 -3.12 -6.98 -3.15
CA GLU A 144 -4.34 -7.55 -2.58
C GLU A 144 -5.19 -6.49 -1.86
N GLY A 145 -6.51 -6.52 -2.09
CA GLY A 145 -7.46 -5.54 -1.53
C GLY A 145 -7.66 -4.28 -2.37
N LEU A 146 -6.78 -4.03 -3.34
CA LEU A 146 -6.91 -2.94 -4.30
C LEU A 146 -7.36 -3.47 -5.67
N ILE A 147 -8.03 -2.61 -6.42
CA ILE A 147 -8.46 -2.90 -7.79
C ILE A 147 -7.97 -1.82 -8.74
N PRO A 148 -7.66 -2.18 -10.00
CA PRO A 148 -7.24 -1.21 -10.98
C PRO A 148 -8.45 -0.38 -11.43
N ASP A 149 -8.22 0.92 -11.51
CA ASP A 149 -9.13 1.90 -12.05
C ASP A 149 -8.49 2.56 -13.28
N TYR A 150 -9.11 2.28 -14.42
CA TYR A 150 -8.70 2.77 -15.73
C TYR A 150 -9.59 3.91 -16.22
N GLU A 151 -10.66 4.24 -15.50
CA GLU A 151 -11.74 5.08 -16.02
C GLU A 151 -11.81 6.44 -15.33
N THR A 152 -11.52 6.53 -14.03
CA THR A 152 -11.65 7.81 -13.29
C THR A 152 -10.56 8.82 -13.65
N ASN A 153 -9.41 8.37 -14.15
CA ASN A 153 -8.30 9.25 -14.50
C ASN A 153 -7.79 8.96 -15.92
N LEU A 154 -8.06 9.89 -16.83
CA LEU A 154 -7.67 9.82 -18.24
C LEU A 154 -6.14 9.92 -18.46
N LEU A 155 -5.39 10.41 -17.47
CA LEU A 155 -3.95 10.65 -17.57
C LEU A 155 -3.14 9.47 -17.04
N GLN A 156 -3.59 8.83 -15.97
CA GLN A 156 -2.84 7.78 -15.27
C GLN A 156 -3.80 6.81 -14.57
N ALA A 157 -3.72 5.51 -14.91
CA ALA A 157 -4.47 4.49 -14.22
C ALA A 157 -3.97 4.31 -12.78
N LYS A 158 -4.88 4.03 -11.85
CA LYS A 158 -4.59 3.97 -10.42
C LYS A 158 -5.06 2.66 -9.79
N CYS A 159 -4.44 2.29 -8.67
CA CYS A 159 -4.94 1.26 -7.77
C CYS A 159 -5.71 1.94 -6.65
N ILE A 160 -7.03 1.72 -6.62
CA ILE A 160 -7.94 2.26 -5.62
C ILE A 160 -8.52 1.14 -4.76
N LEU A 161 -9.08 1.49 -3.61
CA LEU A 161 -9.81 0.51 -2.82
C LEU A 161 -11.06 0.02 -3.55
N ARG A 162 -11.45 -1.21 -3.20
CA ARG A 162 -12.66 -1.83 -3.74
C ARG A 162 -13.94 -1.02 -3.46
N GLU A 163 -14.01 -0.37 -2.31
CA GLU A 163 -15.16 0.43 -1.88
C GLU A 163 -15.26 1.77 -2.65
N ASP A 164 -14.12 2.40 -2.95
CA ASP A 164 -14.08 3.71 -3.62
C ASP A 164 -14.54 3.65 -5.08
N LYS A 165 -14.42 2.50 -5.75
CA LYS A 165 -14.82 2.37 -7.17
C LYS A 165 -16.31 2.56 -7.40
N CYS A 166 -17.15 2.09 -6.47
CA CYS A 166 -18.60 2.14 -6.64
C CYS A 166 -19.26 3.28 -5.87
N GLY A 167 -18.50 4.02 -5.06
CA GLY A 167 -19.02 5.08 -4.20
C GLY A 167 -19.93 4.53 -3.08
N PRO A 168 -20.40 5.41 -2.18
CA PRO A 168 -21.27 5.01 -1.07
C PRO A 168 -22.61 4.46 -1.59
N GLY A 169 -23.14 3.44 -0.92
CA GLY A 169 -24.39 2.76 -1.28
C GLY A 169 -24.26 1.67 -2.35
N TYR A 170 -23.05 1.39 -2.85
CA TYR A 170 -22.81 0.34 -3.84
C TYR A 170 -21.61 -0.52 -3.48
N PHE A 171 -21.63 -1.77 -3.94
CA PHE A 171 -20.51 -2.71 -3.82
C PHE A 171 -20.22 -3.39 -5.17
N ILE A 172 -19.05 -4.01 -5.27
CA ILE A 172 -18.65 -4.74 -6.48
C ILE A 172 -19.12 -6.20 -6.41
N ASN A 173 -20.02 -6.57 -7.32
CA ASN A 173 -20.49 -7.93 -7.52
C ASN A 173 -19.39 -8.89 -8.01
N THR A 174 -19.70 -10.19 -8.05
CA THR A 174 -18.84 -11.23 -8.65
C THR A 174 -18.47 -10.96 -10.12
N VAL A 175 -19.27 -10.17 -10.83
CA VAL A 175 -19.07 -9.78 -12.24
C VAL A 175 -18.23 -8.50 -12.37
N GLY A 176 -17.79 -7.88 -11.27
CA GLY A 176 -16.99 -6.65 -11.32
C GLY A 176 -17.79 -5.37 -11.57
N LYS A 177 -19.13 -5.45 -11.56
CA LYS A 177 -20.05 -4.31 -11.69
C LYS A 177 -20.53 -3.81 -10.33
N CYS A 178 -20.79 -2.50 -10.24
CA CYS A 178 -21.38 -1.89 -9.06
C CYS A 178 -22.85 -2.31 -8.92
N SER A 179 -23.26 -2.65 -7.71
CA SER A 179 -24.64 -3.00 -7.37
C SER A 179 -25.00 -2.45 -6.01
N ASN A 180 -26.29 -2.19 -5.81
CA ASN A 180 -26.77 -1.49 -4.62
C ASN A 180 -26.55 -2.33 -3.36
N CYS A 181 -26.12 -1.64 -2.30
CA CYS A 181 -26.17 -2.17 -0.95
C CYS A 181 -27.61 -2.46 -0.50
N ASP A 182 -27.72 -3.22 0.59
CA ASP A 182 -28.99 -3.35 1.30
C ASP A 182 -29.42 -1.97 1.85
N ASN A 183 -30.73 -1.72 1.92
CA ASN A 183 -31.28 -0.45 2.42
C ASN A 183 -30.88 -0.16 3.88
N ALA A 184 -30.49 -1.18 4.64
CA ALA A 184 -29.96 -1.04 5.99
C ALA A 184 -28.54 -0.45 6.03
N CYS A 185 -27.80 -0.45 4.92
CA CYS A 185 -26.42 0.01 4.84
C CYS A 185 -26.31 1.40 4.17
N GLU A 186 -25.42 2.24 4.69
CA GLU A 186 -24.91 3.41 3.97
C GLU A 186 -23.74 3.02 3.05
N THR A 187 -22.83 2.18 3.55
CA THR A 187 -21.78 1.54 2.74
C THR A 187 -21.70 0.04 3.04
N CYS A 188 -21.33 -0.78 2.05
CA CYS A 188 -21.29 -2.23 2.19
C CYS A 188 -20.14 -2.87 1.41
N ALA A 189 -19.62 -3.98 1.93
CA ALA A 189 -18.59 -4.79 1.29
C ALA A 189 -19.15 -5.86 0.33
N GLY A 190 -20.46 -6.11 0.40
CA GLY A 190 -21.11 -7.25 -0.24
C GLY A 190 -22.64 -7.19 -0.13
N PRO A 191 -23.35 -8.20 -0.66
CA PRO A 191 -24.80 -8.23 -0.66
C PRO A 191 -25.38 -8.49 0.73
N GLY A 192 -26.51 -7.82 1.02
CA GLY A 192 -27.32 -8.07 2.22
C GLY A 192 -26.88 -7.29 3.47
N PRO A 193 -27.66 -7.37 4.56
CA PRO A 193 -27.49 -6.52 5.75
C PRO A 193 -26.28 -6.92 6.62
N MET A 194 -25.71 -8.11 6.37
CA MET A 194 -24.57 -8.66 7.10
C MET A 194 -23.22 -8.14 6.59
N SER A 195 -23.20 -7.56 5.39
CA SER A 195 -22.01 -7.01 4.76
C SER A 195 -21.95 -5.48 4.83
N CYS A 196 -22.78 -4.85 5.67
CA CYS A 196 -22.70 -3.41 5.90
C CYS A 196 -21.41 -3.06 6.66
N ILE A 197 -20.72 -2.03 6.19
CA ILE A 197 -19.60 -1.40 6.88
C ILE A 197 -20.14 -0.27 7.76
N GLN A 198 -20.99 0.58 7.18
CA GLN A 198 -21.67 1.66 7.86
C GLN A 198 -23.20 1.51 7.74
N CYS A 199 -23.93 1.69 8.83
CA CYS A 199 -25.39 1.58 8.85
C CYS A 199 -26.06 2.86 8.34
N ALA A 200 -27.14 2.69 7.57
CA ALA A 200 -27.96 3.79 7.12
C ALA A 200 -28.66 4.50 8.30
N LYS A 201 -29.15 5.72 8.05
CA LYS A 201 -29.89 6.48 9.06
C LYS A 201 -31.10 5.70 9.56
N GLY A 202 -31.22 5.55 10.87
CA GLY A 202 -32.28 4.74 11.49
C GLY A 202 -31.92 3.25 11.60
N TYR A 203 -30.66 2.88 11.41
CA TYR A 203 -30.13 1.54 11.66
C TYR A 203 -28.91 1.58 12.60
N GLY A 204 -28.64 0.49 13.32
CA GLY A 204 -27.45 0.32 14.18
C GLY A 204 -26.95 -1.13 14.21
N ASN A 205 -25.68 -1.33 14.58
CA ASN A 205 -24.98 -2.63 14.54
C ASN A 205 -24.32 -3.04 15.87
N ARG A 206 -24.65 -2.40 17.00
CA ARG A 206 -23.89 -2.52 18.26
C ARG A 206 -24.09 -3.88 18.94
N SER A 207 -25.28 -4.49 18.84
CA SER A 207 -25.62 -5.72 19.53
C SER A 207 -25.21 -7.00 18.77
N VAL A 208 -25.48 -7.06 17.46
CA VAL A 208 -25.32 -8.30 16.65
C VAL A 208 -24.21 -8.22 15.60
N GLY A 209 -23.61 -7.05 15.38
CA GLY A 209 -22.53 -6.84 14.40
C GLY A 209 -23.00 -6.65 12.95
N TYR A 210 -24.31 -6.58 12.71
CA TYR A 210 -24.91 -6.22 11.41
C TYR A 210 -26.03 -5.20 11.61
N CYS A 211 -26.35 -4.42 10.56
CA CYS A 211 -27.25 -3.29 10.68
C CYS A 211 -28.71 -3.71 10.82
N ARG A 212 -29.36 -3.20 11.86
CA ARG A 212 -30.77 -3.44 12.19
C ARG A 212 -31.52 -2.14 12.42
N PRO A 213 -32.82 -2.10 12.11
CA PRO A 213 -33.61 -0.89 12.31
C PRO A 213 -33.62 -0.48 13.79
N CYS A 214 -33.49 0.81 14.06
CA CYS A 214 -33.60 1.36 15.40
C CYS A 214 -35.01 1.14 15.95
N CYS A 215 -35.12 0.78 17.22
CA CYS A 215 -36.42 0.65 17.87
C CYS A 215 -37.14 2.01 17.89
N VAL A 216 -38.45 2.01 17.66
CA VAL A 216 -39.28 3.22 17.76
C VAL A 216 -39.39 3.60 19.24
N THR A 217 -39.24 4.89 19.55
CA THR A 217 -39.24 5.43 20.92
C THR A 217 -40.53 5.02 21.65
N GLY A 218 -40.41 4.13 22.63
CA GLY A 218 -41.52 3.59 23.42
C GLY A 218 -41.52 2.06 23.57
N GLU A 219 -40.83 1.32 22.70
CA GLU A 219 -40.75 -0.16 22.77
C GLU A 219 -39.46 -0.69 23.44
N ALA A 220 -38.45 0.17 23.65
CA ALA A 220 -37.15 -0.21 24.21
C ALA A 220 -37.16 -0.48 25.73
N GLN A 221 -38.31 -0.38 26.40
CA GLN A 221 -38.40 -0.50 27.87
C GLN A 221 -39.07 -1.78 28.40
N MET A 222 -39.53 -2.67 27.53
CA MET A 222 -39.96 -3.99 27.97
C MET A 222 -38.82 -4.95 27.63
N GLY A 223 -38.15 -5.48 28.65
CA GLY A 223 -37.13 -6.54 28.55
C GLY A 223 -37.69 -7.86 28.02
N THR A 224 -38.40 -7.82 26.89
CA THR A 224 -38.89 -8.95 26.13
C THR A 224 -37.95 -9.12 24.94
N MET A 225 -37.47 -10.35 24.78
CA MET A 225 -36.47 -10.79 23.81
C MET A 225 -36.96 -10.73 22.36
N ASN A 226 -37.56 -9.62 21.92
CA ASN A 226 -37.79 -9.38 20.50
C ASN A 226 -36.52 -8.82 19.90
N VAL A 227 -35.67 -9.77 19.52
CA VAL A 227 -34.48 -9.64 18.68
C VAL A 227 -34.92 -9.16 17.29
N SER A 228 -35.56 -8.00 17.16
CA SER A 228 -36.01 -7.43 15.87
C SER A 228 -35.42 -6.04 15.58
N CYS A 229 -35.14 -5.23 16.61
CA CYS A 229 -34.64 -3.86 16.46
C CYS A 229 -33.42 -3.58 17.36
N GLU A 230 -32.72 -2.48 17.08
CA GLU A 230 -31.51 -2.02 17.77
C GLU A 230 -31.78 -0.78 18.63
N ASP A 231 -31.16 -0.67 19.81
CA ASP A 231 -31.23 0.56 20.62
C ASP A 231 -30.19 1.61 20.17
N CYS A 232 -30.56 2.43 19.20
CA CYS A 232 -29.68 3.47 18.67
C CYS A 232 -29.47 4.66 19.63
N SER A 233 -29.99 4.61 20.86
CA SER A 233 -29.82 5.67 21.85
C SER A 233 -28.34 5.87 22.22
N PRO A 234 -27.91 7.11 22.50
CA PRO A 234 -26.53 7.41 22.90
C PRO A 234 -26.15 6.78 24.26
N ASN A 235 -27.12 6.46 25.12
CA ASN A 235 -26.91 5.87 26.45
C ASN A 235 -27.11 4.35 26.50
N ALA A 236 -27.22 3.69 25.35
CA ALA A 236 -27.42 2.25 25.30
C ALA A 236 -26.15 1.52 25.76
N HIS A 237 -26.27 0.77 26.86
CA HIS A 237 -25.18 -0.05 27.40
C HIS A 237 -25.16 -1.41 26.71
N TYR A 238 -24.14 -1.63 25.89
CA TYR A 238 -23.86 -2.93 25.29
C TYR A 238 -22.70 -3.58 26.05
N PRO A 239 -22.77 -4.88 26.37
CA PRO A 239 -21.59 -5.59 26.84
C PRO A 239 -20.55 -5.57 25.72
N ASP A 240 -19.39 -4.96 25.97
CA ASP A 240 -18.27 -4.92 25.02
C ASP A 240 -17.90 -6.33 24.59
N ARG A 241 -18.02 -6.61 23.29
CA ARG A 241 -17.55 -7.85 22.68
C ARG A 241 -16.04 -7.81 22.49
N SER A 242 -15.33 -7.57 23.59
CA SER A 242 -13.93 -7.95 23.70
C SER A 242 -13.86 -9.47 23.62
N ARG A 243 -13.22 -9.96 22.56
CA ARG A 243 -13.00 -11.38 22.28
C ARG A 243 -12.57 -12.13 23.56
N PRO A 244 -13.28 -13.16 24.03
CA PRO A 244 -12.64 -14.14 24.87
C PRO A 244 -11.84 -15.07 23.94
N HIS A 245 -10.55 -14.75 23.74
CA HIS A 245 -9.58 -15.76 23.31
C HIS A 245 -9.38 -16.75 24.47
N SER A 246 -10.36 -17.65 24.66
CA SER A 246 -10.28 -18.76 25.61
C SER A 246 -10.95 -20.02 25.05
N SER A 247 -10.92 -20.21 23.71
CA SER A 247 -11.26 -21.50 23.09
C SER A 247 -10.02 -22.32 22.76
N PHE A 248 -8.84 -21.68 22.65
CA PHE A 248 -7.58 -22.37 22.35
C PHE A 248 -7.10 -23.25 23.52
N PHE A 249 -7.33 -22.84 24.78
CA PHE A 249 -6.91 -23.63 25.94
C PHE A 249 -7.78 -24.88 26.18
N PHE A 250 -9.08 -24.80 25.91
CA PHE A 250 -9.98 -25.96 26.09
C PHE A 250 -9.79 -27.05 25.02
N SER A 251 -9.38 -26.68 23.81
CA SER A 251 -9.12 -27.66 22.75
C SER A 251 -7.86 -28.50 23.01
N PHE A 252 -6.74 -27.88 23.38
CA PHE A 252 -5.51 -28.63 23.70
C PHE A 252 -5.67 -29.51 24.94
N ALA A 253 -6.35 -29.01 25.98
CA ALA A 253 -6.64 -29.81 27.17
C ALA A 253 -7.49 -31.05 26.83
N TRP A 254 -8.51 -30.90 25.98
CA TRP A 254 -9.36 -32.02 25.57
C TRP A 254 -8.59 -33.05 24.71
N VAL A 255 -7.73 -32.59 23.80
CA VAL A 255 -6.88 -33.49 22.98
C VAL A 255 -5.90 -34.27 23.85
N LEU A 256 -5.29 -33.65 24.87
CA LEU A 256 -4.41 -34.33 25.82
C LEU A 256 -5.17 -35.36 26.68
N VAL A 257 -6.39 -35.04 27.11
CA VAL A 257 -7.25 -35.99 27.84
C VAL A 257 -7.60 -37.19 26.96
N VAL A 258 -8.00 -36.96 25.70
CA VAL A 258 -8.32 -38.05 24.78
C VAL A 258 -7.07 -38.91 24.48
N ALA A 259 -5.91 -38.30 24.25
CA ALA A 259 -4.66 -39.01 24.00
C ALA A 259 -4.22 -39.87 25.19
N THR A 260 -4.32 -39.35 26.42
CA THR A 260 -4.00 -40.11 27.63
C THR A 260 -4.95 -41.29 27.84
N VAL A 261 -6.24 -41.12 27.55
CA VAL A 261 -7.23 -42.21 27.60
C VAL A 261 -6.88 -43.31 26.59
N PHE A 262 -6.54 -42.96 25.34
CA PHE A 262 -6.13 -43.95 24.34
C PHE A 262 -4.84 -44.69 24.71
N LEU A 263 -3.86 -44.00 25.30
CA LEU A 263 -2.63 -44.64 25.78
C LEU A 263 -2.91 -45.59 26.95
N LEU A 264 -3.80 -45.23 27.87
CA LEU A 264 -4.21 -46.10 28.96
C LEU A 264 -4.95 -47.35 28.45
N PHE A 265 -5.90 -47.19 27.53
CA PHE A 265 -6.58 -48.33 26.91
C PHE A 265 -5.63 -49.20 26.08
N GLY A 266 -4.71 -48.61 25.34
CA GLY A 266 -3.68 -49.33 24.60
C GLY A 266 -2.72 -50.09 25.51
N CYS A 267 -2.30 -49.49 26.62
CA CYS A 267 -1.50 -50.16 27.65
C CYS A 267 -2.27 -51.29 28.31
N LEU A 268 -3.53 -51.09 28.70
CA LEU A 268 -4.37 -52.15 29.29
C LEU A 268 -4.58 -53.29 28.30
N PHE A 269 -4.84 -53.01 27.03
CA PHE A 269 -4.93 -54.02 26.00
C PHE A 269 -3.60 -54.76 25.81
N TYR A 270 -2.47 -54.05 25.81
CA TYR A 270 -1.14 -54.65 25.74
C TYR A 270 -0.84 -55.54 26.96
N TYR A 271 -1.18 -55.11 28.18
CA TYR A 271 -0.99 -55.95 29.38
C TYR A 271 -1.93 -57.15 29.40
N CYS A 272 -3.20 -57.00 28.99
CA CYS A 272 -4.14 -58.12 28.88
C CYS A 272 -3.76 -59.12 27.78
N THR A 273 -3.20 -58.67 26.66
CA THR A 273 -2.75 -59.56 25.57
C THR A 273 -1.38 -60.18 25.84
N LYS A 274 -0.53 -59.51 26.62
CA LYS A 274 0.80 -60.02 27.00
C LYS A 274 0.72 -61.23 27.93
N GLU A 275 -0.37 -61.38 28.68
CA GLU A 275 -0.56 -62.52 29.60
C GLU A 275 -1.01 -63.82 28.92
N GLU A 276 -1.35 -63.79 27.63
CA GLU A 276 -1.75 -64.99 26.85
C GLU A 276 -0.69 -65.47 25.84
N THR A 277 0.52 -64.92 25.88
CA THR A 277 1.69 -65.44 25.13
C THR A 277 2.53 -66.42 25.95
N SER A 278 1.88 -67.26 26.75
CA SER A 278 2.46 -68.50 27.27
C SER A 278 1.51 -69.67 26.97
N GLY A 279 1.44 -70.05 25.69
CA GLY A 279 0.73 -71.27 25.29
C GLY A 279 0.03 -71.28 23.94
N ALA A 280 0.41 -70.47 22.95
CA ALA A 280 -0.05 -70.72 21.58
C ALA A 280 0.79 -71.87 20.96
N VAL A 281 0.41 -73.11 21.28
CA VAL A 281 0.84 -74.31 20.57
C VAL A 281 0.37 -74.18 19.11
N TYR A 282 1.25 -73.71 18.24
CA TYR A 282 1.05 -73.83 16.79
C TYR A 282 1.12 -75.32 16.46
N THR A 283 -0.03 -75.93 16.20
CA THR A 283 -0.10 -77.26 15.58
C THR A 283 0.12 -77.07 14.07
N PRO A 284 1.18 -77.62 13.47
CA PRO A 284 1.36 -77.56 12.03
C PRO A 284 0.33 -78.48 11.34
N LEU A 285 -0.19 -78.03 10.21
CA LEU A 285 -1.09 -78.82 9.37
C LEU A 285 -0.44 -80.16 8.96
N PRO A 286 -1.18 -81.29 8.94
CA PRO A 286 -0.64 -82.54 8.47
C PRO A 286 -0.49 -82.50 6.95
N HIS A 287 0.73 -82.66 6.46
CA HIS A 287 0.94 -83.04 5.06
C HIS A 287 0.68 -84.54 4.94
N TYR A 288 -0.38 -84.91 4.23
CA TYR A 288 -0.68 -86.29 3.86
C TYR A 288 0.16 -86.69 2.65
N ASN A 289 1.01 -87.71 2.81
CA ASN A 289 1.75 -88.33 1.71
C ASN A 289 1.17 -89.74 1.48
N SER A 290 0.66 -90.00 0.27
CA SER A 290 -0.27 -91.10 -0.03
C SER A 290 0.39 -92.47 -0.28
N GLU A 291 1.64 -92.67 0.10
CA GLU A 291 2.38 -93.87 -0.33
C GLU A 291 2.98 -94.72 0.80
N THR A 292 3.05 -94.21 2.03
CA THR A 292 3.52 -95.00 3.19
C THR A 292 2.86 -94.52 4.49
N ASP A 293 1.90 -95.29 4.99
CA ASP A 293 1.01 -94.98 6.12
C ASP A 293 1.70 -94.96 7.50
N ARG A 294 2.64 -94.02 7.76
CA ARG A 294 3.24 -93.75 9.09
C ARG A 294 3.69 -92.29 9.29
N VAL A 295 3.54 -91.79 10.53
CA VAL A 295 3.89 -90.43 10.97
C VAL A 295 5.22 -90.43 11.73
N HIS A 296 6.19 -89.60 11.32
CA HIS A 296 7.45 -89.36 12.03
C HIS A 296 7.44 -88.00 12.74
N LEU A 297 7.77 -87.99 14.04
CA LEU A 297 8.09 -86.79 14.82
C LEU A 297 9.62 -86.67 14.88
N MET A 298 10.17 -85.53 14.48
CA MET A 298 11.58 -85.20 14.75
C MET A 298 11.69 -83.98 15.65
N GLU A 299 12.66 -84.09 16.55
CA GLU A 299 12.95 -83.29 17.72
C GLU A 299 14.10 -82.30 17.41
N ALA A 300 14.00 -81.11 18.00
CA ALA A 300 15.02 -80.10 18.38
C ALA A 300 16.34 -79.91 17.59
N SER A 301 16.71 -78.63 17.37
CA SER A 301 17.99 -78.09 17.87
C SER A 301 18.17 -76.57 17.64
N ASP A 302 18.58 -75.90 18.70
CA ASP A 302 19.19 -74.55 18.82
C ASP A 302 20.32 -74.26 17.82
N SER A 303 20.54 -72.98 17.50
CA SER A 303 21.76 -72.23 17.87
C SER A 303 21.87 -70.90 17.13
N ASP A 304 22.03 -69.81 17.90
CA ASP A 304 22.55 -68.52 17.46
C ASP A 304 24.05 -68.63 17.14
N GLU A 305 24.57 -67.88 16.15
CA GLU A 305 25.88 -67.21 16.23
C GLU A 305 26.17 -66.24 15.06
N GLU A 306 27.08 -65.31 15.36
CA GLU A 306 27.37 -64.02 14.73
C GLU A 306 28.24 -64.05 13.45
N ASP A 307 28.33 -62.85 12.83
CA ASP A 307 29.54 -62.20 12.29
C ASP A 307 29.89 -62.19 10.77
N ARG A 308 29.96 -60.93 10.27
CA ARG A 308 30.96 -60.27 9.38
C ARG A 308 30.96 -60.41 7.84
N ILE A 309 30.72 -59.24 7.21
CA ILE A 309 31.58 -58.48 6.28
C ILE A 309 32.23 -59.25 5.10
N TYR A 310 31.86 -58.91 3.85
CA TYR A 310 32.72 -58.16 2.92
C TYR A 310 31.96 -57.68 1.67
N ASP A 311 32.44 -56.52 1.23
CA ASP A 311 32.04 -55.60 0.16
C ASP A 311 32.30 -56.12 -1.27
N LYS A 312 31.84 -55.32 -2.25
CA LYS A 312 32.17 -55.21 -3.69
C LYS A 312 30.98 -55.46 -4.62
N ASP A 313 30.67 -54.63 -5.60
CA ASP A 313 31.32 -53.42 -6.12
C ASP A 313 30.44 -52.83 -7.24
N ILE A 314 30.67 -51.56 -7.59
CA ILE A 314 30.62 -51.00 -8.97
C ILE A 314 29.22 -50.76 -9.59
N MET A 315 28.85 -49.61 -10.17
CA MET A 315 29.48 -48.30 -10.43
C MET A 315 28.43 -47.39 -11.12
N LEU A 316 28.54 -46.06 -10.87
CA LEU A 316 28.42 -44.92 -11.81
C LEU A 316 27.10 -44.73 -12.60
N ARG A 317 26.65 -43.55 -13.06
CA ARG A 317 27.09 -42.16 -13.31
C ARG A 317 25.76 -41.47 -13.77
N ASP A 318 25.50 -40.17 -13.77
CA ASP A 318 26.26 -38.95 -13.61
C ASP A 318 25.22 -37.84 -13.30
N LEU A 319 25.64 -36.94 -12.41
CA LEU A 319 25.41 -35.49 -12.34
C LEU A 319 24.04 -34.89 -12.67
#